data_AF-A0A6C0VJ95-F1
#
_entry.id   AF-A0A6C0VJ95-F1
#
_cell.length_a   1.000
_cell.length_b   1.000
_cell.length_c   1.000
_cell.angle_alpha   90.00
_cell.angle_beta   90.00
_cell.angle_gamma   90.00
#
_symmetry.space_group_name_H-M   'P 1'
#
loop_
_entity.id
_entity.type
_entity.pdbx_description
1 polymer ?
#
loop_
_entity_poly.entity_id
_entity_poly.type
_entity_poly.pdbx_seq_one_letter_code
_entity_poly.pdbx_strand_id
1 'polypeptide(L)'
;MDVVISDLIKFNETTIKELNDLLTSFYKNFSNINKIENSCFQKLIELSGAYCGFPFGHYTEVYYYTLKSPPFDKQFDVGVGSFGRQPDGWIQLTNQQKNKFEKELPNTGLMTDKLTKINVVLLPLIQEAIDRNFIIKTLDNFDEQYVELKELEGRWIYSPQEFIDKYSIRDVFTRDSSMISRYGYPYHSVLMATYDALFHSVRLVENKINSSSRVLRRINYALPFATVKGTGDDIINHTIQIGSYVQGNGNILSNTTSYANSGQMNLNIENKNEVEKSLQEFLRRLGETDELDKYQKDDIAEDTDKIINELSKPQESQDEGMIDHRVKKIWRSVKDVVALSASLVSIAKALGISLIV
;
A
#
# COMPACT_ATOMS: atom_id res chain seq x y z
N MET A 1 -16.38 20.97 22.51
CA MET A 1 -15.70 19.88 21.77
C MET A 1 -16.44 19.57 20.48
N ASP A 2 -17.77 19.57 20.54
CA ASP A 2 -18.70 19.25 19.44
C ASP A 2 -18.50 20.10 18.18
N VAL A 3 -18.27 21.40 18.35
CA VAL A 3 -17.96 22.32 17.23
C VAL A 3 -16.64 21.92 16.55
N VAL A 4 -15.62 21.58 17.33
CA VAL A 4 -14.28 21.19 16.81
C VAL A 4 -14.35 19.85 16.08
N ILE A 5 -15.10 18.88 16.60
CA ILE A 5 -15.29 17.57 15.94
C ILE A 5 -16.12 17.73 14.65
N SER A 6 -17.19 18.52 14.69
CA SER A 6 -18.02 18.81 13.51
C SER A 6 -17.22 19.50 12.41
N ASP A 7 -16.37 20.46 12.77
CA ASP A 7 -15.49 21.15 11.82
C ASP A 7 -14.41 20.22 11.24
N LEU A 8 -13.85 19.31 12.06
CA LEU A 8 -12.90 18.30 11.60
C LEU A 8 -13.54 17.31 10.62
N ILE A 9 -14.76 16.85 10.89
CA ILE A 9 -15.50 15.96 9.99
C ILE A 9 -15.71 16.63 8.64
N LYS A 10 -16.21 17.88 8.62
CA LYS A 10 -16.43 18.65 7.38
C LYS A 10 -15.13 18.90 6.61
N PHE A 11 -14.05 19.21 7.33
CA PHE A 11 -12.73 19.37 6.73
C PHE A 11 -12.29 18.07 6.04
N ASN A 12 -12.33 16.95 6.75
CA ASN A 12 -11.96 15.65 6.21
C ASN A 12 -12.84 15.25 5.01
N GLU A 13 -14.15 15.52 5.04
CA GLU A 13 -15.04 15.29 3.89
C GLU A 13 -14.64 16.11 2.66
N THR A 14 -14.25 17.37 2.87
CA THR A 14 -13.77 18.26 1.82
C THR A 14 -12.46 17.74 1.23
N THR A 15 -11.49 17.37 2.08
CA THR A 15 -10.22 16.78 1.64
C THR A 15 -10.42 15.46 0.90
N ILE A 16 -11.31 14.58 1.37
CA ILE A 16 -11.66 13.32 0.68
C ILE A 16 -12.20 13.61 -0.73
N LYS A 17 -13.04 14.64 -0.88
CA LYS A 17 -13.56 15.03 -2.19
C LYS A 17 -12.44 15.49 -3.13
N GLU A 18 -11.55 16.37 -2.65
CA GLU A 18 -10.40 16.85 -3.42
C GLU A 18 -9.45 15.72 -3.81
N LEU A 19 -9.22 14.75 -2.91
CA LEU A 19 -8.45 13.54 -3.20
C LEU A 19 -9.11 12.68 -4.29
N ASN A 20 -10.43 12.53 -4.29
CA ASN A 20 -11.15 11.78 -5.33
C ASN A 20 -11.12 12.49 -6.69
N ASP A 21 -11.21 13.82 -6.71
CA ASP A 21 -11.05 14.62 -7.92
C ASP A 21 -9.62 14.50 -8.47
N LEU A 22 -8.62 14.51 -7.58
CA LEU A 22 -7.22 14.28 -7.94
C LEU A 22 -6.99 12.86 -8.46
N LEU A 23 -7.60 11.85 -7.85
CA LEU A 23 -7.55 10.45 -8.30
C LEU A 23 -8.16 10.30 -9.70
N THR A 24 -9.27 10.99 -9.97
CA THR A 24 -9.88 11.02 -11.29
C THR A 24 -8.94 11.65 -12.33
N SER A 25 -8.27 12.74 -11.97
CA SER A 25 -7.23 13.37 -12.80
C SER A 25 -6.02 12.44 -13.01
N PHE A 26 -5.60 11.73 -11.97
CA PHE A 26 -4.53 10.74 -12.02
C PHE A 26 -4.88 9.63 -13.03
N TYR A 27 -6.06 9.03 -12.96
CA TYR A 27 -6.49 8.00 -13.90
C TYR A 27 -6.64 8.51 -15.33
N LYS A 28 -7.05 9.77 -15.54
CA LYS A 28 -7.02 10.38 -16.89
C LYS A 28 -5.59 10.44 -17.45
N ASN A 29 -4.62 10.80 -16.62
CA ASN A 29 -3.23 10.98 -17.03
C ASN A 29 -2.46 9.68 -17.23
N PHE A 30 -2.80 8.63 -16.47
CA PHE A 30 -2.11 7.34 -16.41
C PHE A 30 -3.02 6.13 -16.72
N SER A 31 -4.14 6.36 -17.41
CA SER A 31 -4.97 5.27 -17.93
C SER A 31 -4.10 4.32 -18.77
N ASN A 32 -4.12 3.04 -18.44
CA ASN A 32 -3.30 1.99 -19.06
C ASN A 32 -1.81 1.97 -18.67
N ILE A 33 -1.42 2.52 -17.52
CA ILE A 33 -0.03 2.51 -17.06
C ILE A 33 0.60 1.10 -17.09
N ASN A 34 -0.13 0.08 -16.66
CA ASN A 34 0.35 -1.32 -16.68
C ASN A 34 0.68 -1.81 -18.09
N LYS A 35 -0.12 -1.42 -19.10
CA LYS A 35 0.14 -1.80 -20.50
C LYS A 35 1.37 -1.06 -21.05
N ILE A 36 1.51 0.21 -20.68
CA ILE A 36 2.64 1.05 -21.07
C ILE A 36 3.93 0.52 -20.43
N GLU A 37 3.90 0.17 -19.14
CA GLU A 37 5.00 -0.45 -18.38
C GLU A 37 5.42 -1.77 -19.02
N ASN A 38 4.48 -2.68 -19.25
CA ASN A 38 4.77 -3.98 -19.88
C ASN A 38 5.41 -3.83 -21.26
N SER A 39 4.87 -2.95 -22.11
CA SER A 39 5.43 -2.67 -23.44
C SER A 39 6.84 -2.07 -23.36
N CYS A 40 7.05 -1.13 -22.42
CA CYS A 40 8.35 -0.51 -22.18
C CYS A 40 9.39 -1.55 -21.76
N PHE A 41 9.08 -2.37 -20.75
CA PHE A 41 10.01 -3.38 -20.26
C PHE A 41 10.24 -4.52 -21.26
N GLN A 42 9.27 -4.91 -22.07
CA GLN A 42 9.48 -5.86 -23.16
C GLN A 42 10.57 -5.37 -24.13
N LYS A 43 10.50 -4.09 -24.55
CA LYS A 43 11.54 -3.50 -25.43
C LYS A 43 12.90 -3.42 -24.76
N LEU A 44 12.93 -3.06 -23.48
CA LEU A 44 14.18 -3.00 -22.72
C LEU A 44 14.79 -4.39 -22.51
N ILE A 45 13.98 -5.42 -22.32
CA ILE A 45 14.42 -6.82 -22.25
C ILE A 45 14.97 -7.30 -23.60
N GLU A 46 14.34 -6.94 -24.73
CA GLU A 46 14.88 -7.24 -26.06
C GLU A 46 16.28 -6.61 -26.26
N LEU A 47 16.44 -5.34 -25.86
CA LEU A 47 17.73 -4.65 -25.92
C LEU A 47 18.75 -5.26 -24.95
N SER A 48 18.31 -5.70 -23.77
CA SER A 48 19.15 -6.43 -22.81
C SER A 48 19.61 -7.78 -23.39
N GLY A 49 18.75 -8.50 -24.11
CA GLY A 49 19.12 -9.72 -24.80
C GLY A 49 20.15 -9.51 -25.91
N ALA A 50 20.18 -8.32 -26.51
CA ALA A 50 21.17 -7.92 -27.49
C ALA A 50 22.52 -7.50 -26.88
N TYR A 51 22.60 -7.31 -25.58
CA TYR A 51 23.82 -6.85 -24.90
C TYR A 51 24.86 -7.96 -24.82
N CYS A 52 26.14 -7.60 -24.94
CA CYS A 52 27.24 -8.57 -24.93
C CYS A 52 27.49 -9.24 -23.57
N GLY A 53 26.83 -8.77 -22.51
CA GLY A 53 26.97 -9.31 -21.16
C GLY A 53 28.25 -8.87 -20.43
N PHE A 54 29.10 -8.04 -21.04
CA PHE A 54 30.39 -7.65 -20.47
C PHE A 54 30.42 -6.18 -19.97
N PRO A 55 30.35 -5.94 -18.64
CA PRO A 55 30.08 -4.62 -18.07
C PRO A 55 31.29 -3.67 -17.94
N PHE A 56 32.37 -3.93 -18.67
CA PHE A 56 33.62 -3.16 -18.53
C PHE A 56 34.05 -2.43 -19.79
N GLY A 57 34.70 -1.29 -19.57
CA GLY A 57 35.48 -0.61 -20.59
C GLY A 57 34.63 -0.19 -21.79
N HIS A 58 35.13 -0.45 -22.99
CA HIS A 58 34.42 -0.12 -24.23
C HIS A 58 33.33 -1.15 -24.59
N TYR A 59 33.18 -2.24 -23.83
CA TYR A 59 32.18 -3.28 -24.05
C TYR A 59 30.86 -3.03 -23.30
N THR A 60 30.85 -2.17 -22.28
CA THR A 60 29.62 -1.76 -21.56
C THR A 60 28.53 -1.24 -22.49
N GLU A 61 28.90 -0.72 -23.67
CA GLU A 61 27.99 -0.17 -24.68
C GLU A 61 27.92 -1.02 -25.95
N VAL A 62 28.30 -2.30 -25.88
CA VAL A 62 28.35 -3.22 -27.04
C VAL A 62 27.12 -4.12 -27.09
N TYR A 63 26.47 -4.09 -28.25
CA TYR A 63 25.23 -4.79 -28.55
C TYR A 63 25.31 -5.48 -29.91
N TYR A 64 24.53 -6.52 -30.10
CA TYR A 64 24.37 -7.15 -31.40
C TYR A 64 23.65 -6.20 -32.36
N TYR A 65 24.09 -6.13 -33.61
CA TYR A 65 23.71 -5.06 -34.56
C TYR A 65 22.21 -4.95 -34.84
N THR A 66 21.45 -6.04 -34.66
CA THR A 66 19.98 -6.04 -34.83
C THR A 66 19.23 -5.49 -33.62
N LEU A 67 19.94 -5.20 -32.52
CA LEU A 67 19.37 -4.82 -31.22
C LEU A 67 18.39 -5.87 -30.65
N LYS A 68 18.61 -7.14 -31.00
CA LYS A 68 17.91 -8.31 -30.48
C LYS A 68 18.92 -9.38 -30.08
N SER A 69 18.47 -10.37 -29.32
CA SER A 69 19.30 -11.51 -28.94
C SER A 69 19.98 -12.14 -30.16
N PRO A 70 21.31 -12.33 -30.12
CA PRO A 70 22.02 -12.96 -31.22
C PRO A 70 21.62 -14.43 -31.36
N PRO A 71 21.67 -14.99 -32.59
CA PRO A 71 21.66 -16.43 -32.80
C PRO A 71 22.71 -17.15 -31.95
N PHE A 72 22.49 -18.44 -31.66
CA PHE A 72 23.36 -19.23 -30.79
C PHE A 72 24.83 -19.27 -31.25
N ASP A 73 25.06 -19.33 -32.56
CA ASP A 73 26.38 -19.32 -33.20
C ASP A 73 27.07 -17.95 -33.22
N LYS A 74 26.36 -16.89 -32.81
CA LYS A 74 26.82 -15.49 -32.83
C LYS A 74 26.86 -14.85 -31.44
N GLN A 75 26.76 -15.67 -30.40
CA GLN A 75 26.91 -15.23 -29.01
C GLN A 75 28.25 -14.53 -28.81
N PHE A 76 28.27 -13.55 -27.90
CA PHE A 76 29.48 -12.79 -27.65
C PHE A 76 30.53 -13.67 -26.96
N ASP A 77 31.64 -13.93 -27.64
CA ASP A 77 32.78 -14.60 -27.03
C ASP A 77 33.78 -13.58 -26.49
N VAL A 78 33.83 -13.47 -25.17
CA VAL A 78 34.77 -12.61 -24.44
C VAL A 78 36.23 -12.98 -24.76
N GLY A 79 36.53 -14.25 -25.06
CA GLY A 79 37.85 -14.72 -25.46
C GLY A 79 38.36 -14.11 -26.77
N VAL A 80 37.46 -13.89 -27.73
CA VAL A 80 37.77 -13.18 -29.00
C VAL A 80 37.84 -11.67 -28.78
N GLY A 81 36.94 -11.13 -27.93
CA GLY A 81 36.94 -9.73 -27.51
C GLY A 81 38.19 -9.30 -26.71
N SER A 82 38.79 -10.22 -25.94
CA SER A 82 39.99 -9.95 -25.14
C SER A 82 41.27 -9.70 -25.96
N PHE A 83 41.25 -9.92 -27.28
CA PHE A 83 42.32 -9.49 -28.20
C PHE A 83 42.14 -8.08 -28.76
N GLY A 84 41.21 -7.28 -28.19
CA GLY A 84 40.96 -5.90 -28.58
C GLY A 84 40.17 -5.75 -29.89
N ARG A 85 39.56 -6.83 -30.40
CA ARG A 85 38.70 -6.80 -31.59
C ARG A 85 37.26 -7.05 -31.20
N GLN A 86 36.38 -6.14 -31.62
CA GLN A 86 34.95 -6.34 -31.53
C GLN A 86 34.54 -7.47 -32.49
N PRO A 87 33.87 -8.54 -32.03
CA PRO A 87 33.43 -9.63 -32.91
C PRO A 87 32.46 -9.14 -33.99
N ASP A 88 32.47 -9.79 -35.15
CA ASP A 88 31.60 -9.43 -36.27
C ASP A 88 30.12 -9.43 -35.87
N GLY A 89 29.39 -8.38 -36.29
CA GLY A 89 27.98 -8.20 -35.94
C GLY A 89 27.73 -7.60 -34.55
N TRP A 90 28.77 -7.33 -33.77
CA TRP A 90 28.63 -6.55 -32.55
C TRP A 90 29.00 -5.09 -32.84
N ILE A 91 28.21 -4.15 -32.32
CA ILE A 91 28.39 -2.71 -32.54
C ILE A 91 28.34 -1.96 -31.21
N GLN A 92 29.02 -0.81 -31.15
CA GLN A 92 28.73 0.18 -30.12
C GLN A 92 27.55 1.04 -30.55
N LEU A 93 26.62 1.31 -29.62
CA LEU A 93 25.46 2.14 -29.94
C LEU A 93 25.85 3.59 -30.20
N THR A 94 25.53 4.07 -31.40
CA THR A 94 25.61 5.49 -31.72
C THR A 94 24.50 6.28 -31.02
N ASN A 95 24.72 7.59 -30.79
CA ASN A 95 23.66 8.47 -30.26
C ASN A 95 22.40 8.46 -31.12
N GLN A 96 22.53 8.33 -32.45
CA GLN A 96 21.39 8.24 -33.35
C GLN A 96 20.55 6.97 -33.10
N GLN A 97 21.18 5.83 -32.83
CA GLN A 97 20.50 4.57 -32.51
C GLN A 97 19.82 4.64 -31.14
N LYS A 98 20.50 5.20 -30.12
CA LYS A 98 19.93 5.46 -28.79
C LYS A 98 18.67 6.31 -28.89
N ASN A 99 18.77 7.45 -29.59
CA ASN A 99 17.64 8.35 -29.80
C ASN A 99 16.50 7.70 -30.59
N LYS A 100 16.79 6.83 -31.55
CA LYS A 100 15.76 6.09 -32.30
C LYS A 100 15.03 5.09 -31.39
N PHE A 101 15.76 4.37 -30.55
CA PHE A 101 15.20 3.44 -29.57
C PHE A 101 14.39 4.16 -28.48
N GLU A 102 14.86 5.30 -27.96
CA GLU A 102 14.11 6.05 -26.95
C GLU A 102 12.79 6.63 -27.47
N LYS A 103 12.69 6.97 -28.76
CA LYS A 103 11.43 7.38 -29.39
C LYS A 103 10.37 6.28 -29.38
N GLU A 104 10.79 5.05 -29.23
CA GLU A 104 9.93 3.88 -29.14
C GLU A 104 9.47 3.55 -27.72
N LEU A 105 9.99 4.27 -26.72
CA LEU A 105 9.66 4.17 -25.32
C LEU A 105 8.70 5.30 -24.88
N PRO A 106 8.03 5.17 -23.73
CA PRO A 106 7.19 6.23 -23.19
C PRO A 106 7.99 7.49 -22.88
N ASN A 107 7.43 8.67 -23.13
CA ASN A 107 8.13 9.92 -22.83
C ASN A 107 8.19 10.17 -21.30
N THR A 108 9.36 9.94 -20.71
CA THR A 108 9.61 10.11 -19.27
C THR A 108 9.40 11.55 -18.81
N GLY A 109 9.77 12.54 -19.61
CA GLY A 109 9.58 13.96 -19.29
C GLY A 109 8.10 14.31 -19.11
N LEU A 110 7.26 13.92 -20.07
CA LEU A 110 5.81 14.13 -19.97
C LEU A 110 5.18 13.43 -18.77
N MET A 111 5.64 12.22 -18.43
CA MET A 111 5.15 11.48 -17.26
C MET A 111 5.61 12.12 -15.95
N THR A 112 6.87 12.55 -15.88
CA THR A 112 7.45 13.23 -14.72
C THR A 112 6.77 14.57 -14.47
N ASP A 113 6.47 15.33 -15.52
CA ASP A 113 5.73 16.59 -15.43
C ASP A 113 4.31 16.36 -14.89
N LYS A 114 3.61 15.32 -15.37
CA LYS A 114 2.28 14.94 -14.87
C LYS A 114 2.33 14.54 -13.39
N LEU A 115 3.30 13.71 -12.99
CA LEU A 115 3.48 13.33 -11.58
C LEU A 115 3.79 14.54 -10.70
N THR A 116 4.70 15.41 -11.13
CA THR A 116 5.05 16.63 -10.41
C THR A 116 3.82 17.50 -10.18
N LYS A 117 2.99 17.71 -11.21
CA LYS A 117 1.74 18.47 -11.08
C LYS A 117 0.77 17.88 -10.07
N ILE A 118 0.66 16.55 -10.01
CA ILE A 118 -0.19 15.87 -9.02
C ILE A 118 0.40 16.02 -7.62
N ASN A 119 1.71 15.83 -7.45
CA ASN A 119 2.39 15.93 -6.16
C ASN A 119 2.33 17.35 -5.57
N VAL A 120 2.39 18.40 -6.40
CA VAL A 120 2.22 19.80 -5.96
C VAL A 120 0.88 20.02 -5.26
N VAL A 121 -0.17 19.29 -5.64
CA VAL A 121 -1.48 19.36 -5.00
C VAL A 121 -1.60 18.37 -3.84
N LEU A 122 -1.16 17.13 -4.04
CA LEU A 122 -1.31 16.04 -3.07
C LEU A 122 -0.55 16.28 -1.76
N LEU A 123 0.69 16.77 -1.85
CA LEU A 123 1.56 16.92 -0.67
C LEU A 123 0.98 17.92 0.33
N PRO A 124 0.55 19.13 -0.07
CA PRO A 124 -0.16 20.04 0.84
C PRO A 124 -1.44 19.43 1.44
N LEU A 125 -2.24 18.70 0.65
CA LEU A 125 -3.47 18.08 1.15
C LEU A 125 -3.19 17.04 2.24
N ILE A 126 -2.16 16.21 2.05
CA ILE A 126 -1.76 15.21 3.05
C ILE A 126 -1.20 15.90 4.30
N GLN A 127 -0.38 16.94 4.14
CA GLN A 127 0.15 17.67 5.30
C GLN A 127 -0.96 18.35 6.11
N GLU A 128 -1.90 19.03 5.44
CA GLU A 128 -3.01 19.68 6.12
C GLU A 128 -3.93 18.66 6.79
N ALA A 129 -4.18 17.53 6.13
CA ALA A 129 -4.92 16.42 6.72
C ALA A 129 -4.27 15.93 8.02
N ILE A 130 -2.95 15.75 8.04
CA ILE A 130 -2.21 15.31 9.21
C ILE A 130 -2.26 16.35 10.34
N ASP A 131 -2.04 17.63 10.00
CA ASP A 131 -2.00 18.71 10.99
C ASP A 131 -3.37 18.92 11.63
N ARG A 132 -4.45 18.90 10.85
CA ARG A 132 -5.83 19.04 11.32
C ARG A 132 -6.28 17.84 12.15
N ASN A 133 -5.85 16.64 11.78
CA ASN A 133 -6.17 15.42 12.52
C ASN A 133 -5.24 15.19 13.72
N PHE A 134 -4.31 16.09 14.05
CA PHE A 134 -3.46 15.96 15.25
C PHE A 134 -4.28 15.78 16.53
N ILE A 135 -5.47 16.40 16.62
CA ILE A 135 -6.35 16.31 17.78
C ILE A 135 -6.81 14.88 18.07
N ILE A 136 -6.86 13.98 17.09
CA ILE A 136 -7.32 12.61 17.32
C ILE A 136 -6.34 11.80 18.18
N LYS A 137 -5.09 12.25 18.32
CA LYS A 137 -4.10 11.60 19.21
C LYS A 137 -4.55 11.60 20.67
N THR A 138 -5.35 12.59 21.07
CA THR A 138 -5.88 12.72 22.42
C THR A 138 -7.19 11.94 22.61
N LEU A 139 -7.66 11.22 21.58
CA LEU A 139 -8.89 10.44 21.59
C LEU A 139 -8.56 8.95 21.70
N ASP A 140 -9.34 8.20 22.46
CA ASP A 140 -9.17 6.75 22.60
C ASP A 140 -9.40 6.04 21.27
N ASN A 141 -8.57 5.02 20.99
CA ASN A 141 -8.69 4.15 19.81
C ASN A 141 -8.47 4.82 18.45
N PHE A 142 -7.78 5.97 18.41
CA PHE A 142 -7.38 6.65 17.15
C PHE A 142 -5.87 6.59 16.85
N ASP A 143 -5.09 5.91 17.70
CA ASP A 143 -3.63 5.84 17.55
C ASP A 143 -3.21 5.25 16.21
N GLU A 144 -3.83 4.13 15.81
CA GLU A 144 -3.54 3.47 14.54
C GLU A 144 -3.86 4.37 13.34
N GLN A 145 -5.02 5.03 13.33
CA GLN A 145 -5.44 5.90 12.25
C GLN A 145 -4.54 7.12 12.13
N TYR A 146 -4.07 7.67 13.26
CA TYR A 146 -3.12 8.77 13.23
C TYR A 146 -1.73 8.33 12.75
N VAL A 147 -1.27 7.14 13.15
CA VAL A 147 -0.01 6.55 12.67
C VAL A 147 -0.10 6.29 11.17
N GLU A 148 -1.16 5.64 10.69
CA GLU A 148 -1.41 5.41 9.27
C GLU A 148 -1.42 6.71 8.46
N LEU A 149 -2.05 7.77 8.99
CA LEU A 149 -2.06 9.09 8.34
C LEU A 149 -0.65 9.69 8.31
N LYS A 150 0.13 9.54 9.38
CA LYS A 150 1.52 10.03 9.47
C LYS A 150 2.48 9.28 8.57
N GLU A 151 2.32 7.98 8.37
CA GLU A 151 3.16 7.20 7.44
C GLU A 151 3.07 7.72 5.99
N LEU A 152 1.99 8.44 5.65
CA LEU A 152 1.81 9.08 4.35
C LEU A 152 2.73 10.29 4.13
N GLU A 153 3.37 10.85 5.17
CA GLU A 153 4.47 11.82 5.03
C GLU A 153 5.75 11.19 4.47
N GLY A 154 5.87 9.85 4.51
CA GLY A 154 7.02 9.11 4.01
C GLY A 154 7.28 9.29 2.51
N ARG A 155 8.24 8.54 1.98
CA ARG A 155 8.74 8.59 0.60
C ARG A 155 7.68 8.99 -0.47
N TRP A 156 8.06 9.90 -1.37
CA TRP A 156 7.20 10.42 -2.46
C TRP A 156 7.64 10.04 -3.87
N ILE A 157 8.91 9.69 -4.04
CA ILE A 157 9.52 9.36 -5.34
C ILE A 157 10.54 8.23 -5.09
N TYR A 158 10.63 7.28 -6.02
CA TYR A 158 11.71 6.30 -6.09
C TYR A 158 12.88 6.87 -6.90
N SER A 159 14.10 6.67 -6.42
CA SER A 159 15.30 7.12 -7.15
C SER A 159 15.81 6.01 -8.07
N PRO A 160 16.16 6.31 -9.34
CA PRO A 160 16.82 5.35 -10.21
C PRO A 160 18.12 4.78 -9.61
N GLN A 161 18.82 5.57 -8.77
CA GLN A 161 20.05 5.14 -8.13
C GLN A 161 19.84 3.95 -7.19
N GLU A 162 18.69 3.87 -6.50
CA GLU A 162 18.39 2.74 -5.61
C GLU A 162 18.31 1.41 -6.36
N PHE A 163 17.76 1.45 -7.58
CA PHE A 163 17.72 0.29 -8.46
C PHE A 163 19.12 -0.10 -8.91
N ILE A 164 19.91 0.89 -9.36
CA ILE A 164 21.29 0.68 -9.80
C ILE A 164 22.14 0.07 -8.67
N ASP A 165 22.02 0.59 -7.45
CA ASP A 165 22.78 0.11 -6.29
C ASP A 165 22.40 -1.33 -5.89
N LYS A 166 21.11 -1.69 -6.04
CA LYS A 166 20.61 -3.05 -5.76
C LYS A 166 21.19 -4.09 -6.72
N TYR A 167 21.39 -3.73 -7.99
CA TYR A 167 21.92 -4.62 -9.03
C TYR A 167 23.38 -4.34 -9.38
N SER A 168 24.07 -3.54 -8.58
CA SER A 168 25.50 -3.26 -8.73
C SER A 168 26.30 -4.56 -8.67
N ILE A 169 27.20 -4.77 -9.63
CA ILE A 169 28.11 -5.91 -9.62
C ILE A 169 29.25 -5.53 -8.68
N ARG A 170 29.24 -6.15 -7.49
CA ARG A 170 30.16 -5.79 -6.40
C ARG A 170 31.55 -6.40 -6.54
N ASP A 171 31.64 -7.58 -7.14
CA ASP A 171 32.89 -8.33 -7.27
C ASP A 171 33.04 -8.84 -8.69
N VAL A 172 34.11 -8.44 -9.38
CA VAL A 172 34.47 -9.00 -10.68
C VAL A 172 35.95 -9.29 -10.79
N PHE A 173 36.26 -10.50 -11.23
CA PHE A 173 37.61 -10.96 -11.53
C PHE A 173 37.90 -10.79 -13.03
N THR A 174 38.74 -9.82 -13.38
CA THR A 174 39.31 -9.68 -14.74
C THR A 174 40.83 -9.78 -14.68
N ARG A 175 41.42 -10.39 -15.73
CA ARG A 175 42.89 -10.45 -15.91
C ARG A 175 43.44 -9.19 -16.60
N ASP A 176 42.57 -8.34 -17.12
CA ASP A 176 42.93 -7.10 -17.80
C ASP A 176 42.71 -5.90 -16.85
N SER A 177 43.82 -5.37 -16.33
CA SER A 177 43.81 -4.24 -15.39
C SER A 177 43.36 -2.92 -16.03
N SER A 178 43.43 -2.78 -17.36
CA SER A 178 42.94 -1.58 -18.05
C SER A 178 41.41 -1.46 -17.97
N MET A 179 40.71 -2.60 -17.87
CA MET A 179 39.26 -2.70 -17.77
C MET A 179 38.71 -2.39 -16.37
N ILE A 180 39.55 -2.47 -15.33
CA ILE A 180 39.19 -2.19 -13.93
C ILE A 180 38.82 -0.72 -13.73
N SER A 181 39.40 0.18 -14.53
CA SER A 181 39.18 1.64 -14.42
C SER A 181 37.83 2.13 -14.95
N ARG A 182 37.04 1.28 -15.62
CA ARG A 182 35.80 1.67 -16.31
C ARG A 182 34.68 0.67 -16.04
N TYR A 183 34.26 0.59 -14.79
CA TYR A 183 32.99 -0.03 -14.44
C TYR A 183 31.84 0.91 -14.83
N GLY A 184 30.86 0.41 -15.56
CA GLY A 184 29.71 1.20 -15.97
C GLY A 184 28.46 0.34 -16.15
N TYR A 185 27.30 0.98 -15.99
CA TYR A 185 26.02 0.33 -16.26
C TYR A 185 25.72 0.44 -17.76
N PRO A 186 25.39 -0.68 -18.43
CA PRO A 186 25.07 -0.64 -19.84
C PRO A 186 23.81 0.22 -20.05
N TYR A 187 23.77 0.95 -21.15
CA TYR A 187 22.68 1.85 -21.51
C TYR A 187 21.25 1.34 -21.22
N HIS A 188 20.90 0.10 -21.58
CA HIS A 188 19.58 -0.46 -21.31
C HIS A 188 19.26 -0.59 -19.81
N SER A 189 20.25 -0.88 -18.97
CA SER A 189 20.09 -0.99 -17.52
C SER A 189 19.83 0.37 -16.88
N VAL A 190 20.48 1.43 -17.37
CA VAL A 190 20.21 2.81 -16.94
C VAL A 190 18.78 3.23 -17.29
N LEU A 191 18.31 2.87 -18.50
CA LEU A 191 16.93 3.10 -18.88
C LEU A 191 15.96 2.29 -18.01
N MET A 192 16.20 0.99 -17.81
CA MET A 192 15.38 0.14 -16.93
C MET A 192 15.24 0.75 -15.53
N ALA A 193 16.35 1.18 -14.91
CA ALA A 193 16.33 1.83 -13.60
C ALA A 193 15.48 3.11 -13.60
N THR A 194 15.59 3.92 -14.66
CA THR A 194 14.83 5.18 -14.80
C THR A 194 13.34 4.93 -14.93
N TYR A 195 12.93 4.01 -15.80
CA TYR A 195 11.53 3.68 -16.01
C TYR A 195 10.93 2.93 -14.80
N ASP A 196 11.69 2.03 -14.18
CA ASP A 196 11.26 1.33 -12.97
C ASP A 196 10.93 2.30 -11.84
N ALA A 197 11.85 3.23 -11.56
CA ALA A 197 11.66 4.28 -10.57
C ALA A 197 10.44 5.15 -10.89
N LEU A 198 10.24 5.48 -12.17
CA LEU A 198 9.10 6.27 -12.62
C LEU A 198 7.77 5.53 -12.40
N PHE A 199 7.63 4.28 -12.85
CA PHE A 199 6.41 3.48 -12.68
C PHE A 199 6.09 3.20 -11.21
N HIS A 200 7.11 2.91 -10.39
CA HIS A 200 6.94 2.78 -8.95
C HIS A 200 6.49 4.09 -8.29
N SER A 201 7.00 5.24 -8.75
CA SER A 201 6.53 6.54 -8.27
C SER A 201 5.08 6.82 -8.66
N VAL A 202 4.64 6.41 -9.86
CA VAL A 202 3.22 6.48 -10.26
C VAL A 202 2.34 5.69 -9.28
N ARG A 203 2.68 4.42 -9.03
CA ARG A 203 1.94 3.55 -8.09
C ARG A 203 1.94 4.11 -6.66
N LEU A 204 3.07 4.66 -6.22
CA LEU A 204 3.21 5.26 -4.89
C LEU A 204 2.25 6.45 -4.70
N VAL A 205 2.14 7.32 -5.69
CA VAL A 205 1.22 8.47 -5.66
C VAL A 205 -0.24 7.99 -5.63
N GLU A 206 -0.61 7.02 -6.47
CA GLU A 206 -1.94 6.41 -6.44
C GLU A 206 -2.28 5.85 -5.05
N ASN A 207 -1.36 5.07 -4.48
CA ASN A 207 -1.52 4.48 -3.16
C ASN A 207 -1.66 5.52 -2.06
N LYS A 208 -0.90 6.62 -2.12
CA LYS A 208 -1.04 7.74 -1.17
C LYS A 208 -2.43 8.37 -1.25
N ILE A 209 -2.94 8.67 -2.45
CA ILE A 209 -4.28 9.24 -2.62
C ILE A 209 -5.35 8.31 -2.02
N ASN A 210 -5.30 7.03 -2.38
CA ASN A 210 -6.26 6.03 -1.90
C ASN A 210 -6.18 5.83 -0.38
N SER A 211 -4.96 5.73 0.16
CA SER A 211 -4.73 5.52 1.60
C SER A 211 -5.19 6.73 2.41
N SER A 212 -4.87 7.95 1.99
CA SER A 212 -5.35 9.18 2.63
C SER A 212 -6.88 9.21 2.69
N SER A 213 -7.56 8.98 1.55
CA SER A 213 -9.02 8.95 1.51
C SER A 213 -9.61 7.89 2.43
N ARG A 214 -9.01 6.70 2.47
CA ARG A 214 -9.43 5.60 3.34
C ARG A 214 -9.29 5.94 4.83
N VAL A 215 -8.12 6.44 5.23
CA VAL A 215 -7.84 6.79 6.63
C VAL A 215 -8.75 7.92 7.10
N LEU A 216 -8.94 8.97 6.30
CA LEU A 216 -9.82 10.09 6.64
C LEU A 216 -11.29 9.65 6.78
N ARG A 217 -11.76 8.73 5.92
CA ARG A 217 -13.11 8.14 6.07
C ARG A 217 -13.24 7.36 7.37
N ARG A 218 -12.23 6.55 7.73
CA ARG A 218 -12.21 5.82 9.01
C ARG A 218 -12.22 6.77 10.20
N ILE A 219 -11.46 7.87 10.13
CA ILE A 219 -11.45 8.89 11.18
C ILE A 219 -12.84 9.51 11.31
N ASN A 220 -13.43 9.99 10.22
CA ASN A 220 -14.76 10.61 10.25
C ASN A 220 -15.86 9.67 10.76
N TYR A 221 -15.79 8.39 10.40
CA TYR A 221 -16.74 7.40 10.87
C TYR A 221 -16.65 7.21 12.39
N ALA A 222 -15.44 7.22 12.95
CA ALA A 222 -15.22 6.97 14.37
C ALA A 222 -15.37 8.23 15.24
N LEU A 223 -15.14 9.43 14.69
CA LEU A 223 -15.08 10.70 15.43
C LEU A 223 -16.32 11.00 16.30
N PRO A 224 -17.56 10.73 15.85
CA PRO A 224 -18.76 10.94 16.67
C PRO A 224 -18.81 10.09 17.95
N PHE A 225 -18.04 9.00 18.00
CA PHE A 225 -18.03 8.04 19.10
C PHE A 225 -16.76 8.13 19.95
N ALA A 226 -15.91 9.13 19.68
CA ALA A 226 -14.61 9.25 20.31
C ALA A 226 -14.71 9.72 21.77
N THR A 227 -13.94 9.08 22.66
CA THR A 227 -13.75 9.51 24.04
C THR A 227 -12.36 10.12 24.21
N VAL A 228 -12.21 11.05 25.17
CA VAL A 228 -10.92 11.67 25.47
C VAL A 228 -10.06 10.70 26.29
N LYS A 229 -8.79 10.53 25.90
CA LYS A 229 -7.80 9.77 26.68
C LYS A 229 -7.64 10.39 28.07
N GLY A 230 -7.98 9.66 29.11
CA GLY A 230 -7.87 10.13 30.49
C GLY A 230 -6.47 9.95 31.09
N THR A 231 -5.99 10.96 31.81
CA THR A 231 -5.05 10.77 32.92
C THR A 231 -5.84 10.72 34.22
N GLY A 232 -5.90 9.55 34.86
CA GLY A 232 -6.11 9.28 36.29
C GLY A 232 -7.21 10.00 37.09
N ASP A 233 -7.30 11.33 37.04
CA ASP A 233 -8.12 12.17 37.91
C ASP A 233 -9.27 12.91 37.19
N ASP A 234 -9.31 12.92 35.86
CA ASP A 234 -10.37 13.62 35.08
C ASP A 234 -11.63 12.78 34.80
N ILE A 235 -11.65 11.53 35.26
CA ILE A 235 -12.73 10.54 35.02
C ILE A 235 -14.07 10.95 35.65
N ILE A 236 -14.08 11.95 36.55
CA ILE A 236 -15.31 12.35 37.27
C ILE A 236 -16.11 13.45 36.56
N ASN A 237 -15.56 14.22 35.60
CA ASN A 237 -16.25 15.43 35.11
C ASN A 237 -16.52 15.57 33.61
N HIS A 238 -16.00 14.71 32.72
CA HIS A 238 -16.17 14.93 31.27
C HIS A 238 -16.60 13.68 30.49
N THR A 239 -17.72 13.09 30.89
CA THR A 239 -18.54 12.32 29.95
C THR A 239 -19.32 13.30 29.07
N ILE A 240 -18.69 13.83 28.03
CA ILE A 240 -19.40 14.61 27.00
C ILE A 240 -20.19 13.60 26.16
N GLN A 241 -21.48 13.42 26.48
CA GLN A 241 -22.44 12.80 25.58
C GLN A 241 -22.70 13.74 24.39
N ILE A 242 -22.16 13.40 23.22
CA ILE A 242 -22.55 14.04 21.96
C ILE A 242 -23.55 13.11 21.26
N GLY A 243 -24.83 13.50 21.26
CA GLY A 243 -25.84 12.93 20.36
C GLY A 243 -27.10 12.37 21.01
N SER A 244 -27.93 13.25 21.56
CA SER A 244 -29.37 12.99 21.72
C SER A 244 -30.09 13.27 20.38
N TYR A 245 -31.06 12.40 20.06
CA TYR A 245 -32.11 12.47 19.01
C TYR A 245 -31.89 11.71 17.69
N VAL A 246 -32.20 10.42 17.72
CA VAL A 246 -33.37 9.90 16.97
C VAL A 246 -34.24 9.10 17.94
N GLN A 247 -35.32 9.71 18.44
CA GLN A 247 -36.36 9.02 19.19
C GLN A 247 -37.18 8.15 18.23
N GLY A 248 -37.01 6.83 18.35
CA GLY A 248 -37.96 5.82 17.91
C GLY A 248 -38.38 5.02 19.14
N ASN A 249 -39.59 5.28 19.61
CA ASN A 249 -40.31 4.69 20.76
C ASN A 249 -39.73 3.42 21.43
N GLY A 250 -39.44 3.56 22.72
CA GLY A 250 -39.82 2.56 23.74
C GLY A 250 -38.77 1.52 24.12
N ASN A 251 -37.86 1.87 25.03
CA ASN A 251 -37.82 1.28 26.38
C ASN A 251 -36.59 1.80 27.15
N ILE A 252 -36.84 2.09 28.43
CA ILE A 252 -35.86 2.52 29.42
C ILE A 252 -34.84 1.38 29.62
N LEU A 253 -33.55 1.66 29.47
CA LEU A 253 -32.49 0.82 30.05
C LEU A 253 -31.68 1.65 31.05
N SER A 254 -31.75 1.16 32.28
CA SER A 254 -31.13 1.61 33.50
C SER A 254 -29.61 1.61 33.46
N ASN A 255 -29.02 2.60 34.14
CA ASN A 255 -27.65 2.69 34.66
C ASN A 255 -26.83 1.39 34.64
N THR A 256 -25.65 1.45 34.03
CA THR A 256 -24.52 0.58 34.35
C THR A 256 -23.22 1.39 34.42
N THR A 257 -23.03 2.08 35.55
CA THR A 257 -21.70 2.42 36.06
C THR A 257 -21.17 1.22 36.83
N SER A 258 -20.36 0.38 36.17
CA SER A 258 -19.39 -0.53 36.80
C SER A 258 -18.66 -1.34 35.74
N TYR A 259 -17.53 -0.83 35.26
CA TYR A 259 -16.42 -1.65 34.78
C TYR A 259 -15.12 -0.99 35.22
N ALA A 260 -14.81 -1.17 36.51
CA ALA A 260 -13.44 -1.12 37.00
C ALA A 260 -12.90 -2.55 36.94
N ASN A 261 -11.74 -2.72 36.30
CA ASN A 261 -10.77 -3.81 36.48
C ASN A 261 -11.23 -4.98 37.36
N SER A 262 -11.81 -6.02 36.77
CA SER A 262 -11.65 -7.40 37.23
C SER A 262 -12.27 -8.35 36.21
N GLY A 263 -11.42 -9.10 35.55
CA GLY A 263 -11.83 -10.14 34.62
C GLY A 263 -10.62 -10.56 33.82
N GLN A 264 -9.85 -11.51 34.34
CA GLN A 264 -9.06 -12.38 33.48
C GLN A 264 -9.99 -12.82 32.34
N MET A 265 -9.69 -12.40 31.10
CA MET A 265 -10.29 -13.00 29.91
C MET A 265 -9.80 -14.44 29.88
N ASN A 266 -10.60 -15.36 30.44
CA ASN A 266 -10.42 -16.78 30.18
C ASN A 266 -11.04 -17.05 28.80
N LEU A 267 -10.31 -16.71 27.74
CA LEU A 267 -10.52 -17.28 26.42
C LEU A 267 -10.10 -18.76 26.49
N ASN A 268 -10.95 -19.59 27.11
CA ASN A 268 -10.84 -21.03 26.95
C ASN A 268 -11.39 -21.35 25.56
N ILE A 269 -10.56 -21.14 24.52
CA ILE A 269 -10.88 -21.50 23.14
C ILE A 269 -10.78 -23.02 23.03
N GLU A 270 -11.70 -23.74 23.70
CA GLU A 270 -11.76 -25.20 23.70
C GLU A 270 -12.03 -25.76 22.28
N ASN A 271 -12.36 -24.90 21.30
CA ASN A 271 -12.71 -25.27 19.93
C ASN A 271 -12.11 -24.33 18.85
N LYS A 272 -10.80 -24.01 18.94
CA LYS A 272 -10.06 -23.19 17.94
C LYS A 272 -10.33 -23.63 16.49
N ASN A 273 -10.32 -24.93 16.23
CA ASN A 273 -10.57 -25.50 14.91
C ASN A 273 -12.00 -25.26 14.40
N GLU A 274 -12.99 -25.13 15.29
CA GLU A 274 -14.37 -24.83 14.89
C GLU A 274 -14.57 -23.33 14.62
N VAL A 275 -13.89 -22.46 15.38
CA VAL A 275 -13.89 -21.01 15.13
C VAL A 275 -13.22 -20.70 13.79
N GLU A 276 -12.09 -21.33 13.49
CA GLU A 276 -11.39 -21.14 12.21
C GLU A 276 -12.23 -21.61 11.02
N LYS A 277 -12.89 -22.77 11.13
CA LYS A 277 -13.86 -23.24 10.12
C LYS A 277 -15.02 -22.27 9.95
N SER A 278 -15.51 -21.69 11.04
CA SER A 278 -16.61 -20.72 11.01
C SER A 278 -16.19 -19.40 10.35
N LEU A 279 -14.96 -18.94 10.57
CA LEU A 279 -14.38 -17.77 9.91
C LEU A 279 -14.16 -18.02 8.40
N GLN A 280 -13.70 -19.20 8.01
CA GLN A 280 -13.57 -19.58 6.59
C GLN A 280 -14.93 -19.66 5.88
N GLU A 281 -15.95 -20.22 6.54
CA GLU A 281 -17.32 -20.23 6.01
C GLU A 281 -17.92 -18.82 5.95
N PHE A 282 -17.59 -17.94 6.91
CA PHE A 282 -17.96 -16.53 6.87
C PHE A 282 -17.34 -15.81 5.65
N LEU A 283 -16.05 -16.03 5.34
CA LEU A 283 -15.40 -15.50 4.14
C LEU A 283 -16.07 -16.00 2.85
N ARG A 284 -16.46 -17.28 2.79
CA ARG A 284 -17.19 -17.84 1.64
C ARG A 284 -18.52 -17.11 1.43
N ARG A 285 -19.31 -16.93 2.49
CA ARG A 285 -20.60 -16.22 2.46
C ARG A 285 -20.46 -14.73 2.13
N LEU A 286 -19.37 -14.11 2.59
CA LEU A 286 -19.04 -12.72 2.26
C LEU A 286 -18.83 -12.53 0.75
N GLY A 287 -18.21 -13.50 0.08
CA GLY A 287 -18.08 -13.51 -1.39
C GLY A 287 -19.43 -13.57 -2.11
N GLU A 288 -20.39 -14.32 -1.55
CA GLU A 288 -21.70 -14.64 -2.14
C GLU A 288 -22.79 -13.59 -1.91
N THR A 289 -22.65 -12.69 -0.93
CA THR A 289 -23.67 -11.67 -0.67
C THR A 289 -23.60 -10.49 -1.64
N ASP A 290 -24.72 -10.03 -2.19
CA ASP A 290 -24.76 -8.83 -3.03
C ASP A 290 -25.05 -7.55 -2.22
N GLU A 291 -25.28 -7.67 -0.91
CA GLU A 291 -25.65 -6.57 -0.01
C GLU A 291 -24.47 -5.67 0.40
N LEU A 292 -23.24 -6.11 0.11
CA LEU A 292 -22.02 -5.37 0.40
C LEU A 292 -21.27 -5.08 -0.89
N ASP A 293 -20.75 -3.86 -1.00
CA ASP A 293 -19.89 -3.51 -2.12
C ASP A 293 -18.54 -4.22 -2.05
N LYS A 294 -17.81 -4.24 -3.17
CA LYS A 294 -16.51 -4.93 -3.26
C LYS A 294 -15.51 -4.44 -2.21
N TYR A 295 -15.51 -3.16 -1.87
CA TYR A 295 -14.56 -2.59 -0.91
C TYR A 295 -14.90 -2.97 0.53
N GLN A 296 -16.18 -3.03 0.88
CA GLN A 296 -16.63 -3.53 2.17
C GLN A 296 -16.27 -5.01 2.34
N LYS A 297 -16.43 -5.81 1.28
CA LYS A 297 -16.02 -7.22 1.28
C LYS A 297 -14.52 -7.37 1.47
N ASP A 298 -13.71 -6.58 0.76
CA ASP A 298 -12.24 -6.66 0.87
C ASP A 298 -11.74 -6.27 2.29
N ASP A 299 -12.31 -5.24 2.94
CA ASP A 299 -11.95 -4.84 4.31
C ASP A 299 -12.36 -5.89 5.36
N ILE A 300 -13.57 -6.46 5.22
CA ILE A 300 -14.04 -7.54 6.11
C ILE A 300 -13.18 -8.81 5.93
N ALA A 301 -12.79 -9.12 4.69
CA ALA A 301 -11.95 -10.27 4.40
C ALA A 301 -10.55 -10.13 5.02
N GLU A 302 -9.93 -8.95 4.87
CA GLU A 302 -8.62 -8.66 5.46
C GLU A 302 -8.63 -8.77 6.99
N ASP A 303 -9.66 -8.27 7.66
CA ASP A 303 -9.79 -8.41 9.12
C ASP A 303 -10.03 -9.85 9.56
N THR A 304 -10.80 -10.61 8.78
CA THR A 304 -11.06 -12.03 9.05
C THR A 304 -9.79 -12.86 8.92
N ASP A 305 -8.97 -12.62 7.88
CA ASP A 305 -7.68 -13.28 7.70
C ASP A 305 -6.70 -12.95 8.83
N LYS A 306 -6.71 -11.70 9.32
CA LYS A 306 -5.89 -11.31 10.47
C LYS A 306 -6.34 -12.01 11.76
N ILE A 307 -7.63 -12.20 11.98
CA ILE A 307 -8.14 -13.00 13.11
C ILE A 307 -7.67 -14.47 12.99
N ILE A 308 -7.76 -15.08 11.80
CA ILE A 308 -7.30 -16.45 11.56
C ILE A 308 -5.80 -16.57 11.85
N ASN A 309 -4.99 -15.64 11.33
CA ASN A 309 -3.56 -15.63 11.57
C ASN A 309 -3.22 -15.47 13.05
N GLU A 310 -3.96 -14.63 13.78
CA GLU A 310 -3.75 -14.46 15.23
C GLU A 310 -4.13 -15.72 16.01
N LEU A 311 -5.28 -16.32 15.69
CA LEU A 311 -5.73 -17.59 16.28
C LEU A 311 -4.74 -18.72 16.01
N SER A 312 -4.03 -18.71 14.87
CA SER A 312 -3.04 -19.73 14.52
C SER A 312 -1.85 -19.78 15.47
N LYS A 313 -1.52 -18.66 16.15
CA LYS A 313 -0.41 -18.57 17.11
C LYS A 313 -0.63 -19.43 18.36
N PRO A 314 0.45 -19.77 19.11
CA PRO A 314 0.33 -20.34 20.45
C PRO A 314 -0.50 -19.42 21.36
N GLN A 315 -1.38 -20.00 22.20
CA GLN A 315 -2.34 -19.25 23.02
C GLN A 315 -1.70 -18.14 23.86
N GLU A 316 -0.54 -18.40 24.45
CA GLU A 316 0.23 -17.44 25.26
C GLU A 316 0.77 -16.24 24.46
N SER A 317 0.77 -16.33 23.13
CA SER A 317 1.27 -15.31 22.21
C SER A 317 0.15 -14.67 21.37
N GLN A 318 -1.11 -14.99 21.67
CA GLN A 318 -2.26 -14.41 20.99
C GLN A 318 -2.56 -13.03 21.56
N ASP A 319 -2.74 -12.05 20.68
CA ASP A 319 -3.31 -10.76 21.05
C ASP A 319 -4.84 -10.86 21.07
N GLU A 320 -5.37 -11.30 22.22
CA GLU A 320 -6.81 -11.43 22.47
C GLU A 320 -7.56 -10.10 22.28
N GLY A 321 -6.91 -8.98 22.58
CA GLY A 321 -7.46 -7.63 22.37
C GLY A 321 -7.61 -7.30 20.89
N MET A 322 -6.65 -7.71 20.06
CA MET A 322 -6.73 -7.57 18.60
C MET A 322 -7.88 -8.40 18.02
N ILE A 323 -8.08 -9.62 18.51
CA ILE A 323 -9.18 -10.50 18.08
C ILE A 323 -10.53 -9.87 18.44
N ASP A 324 -10.71 -9.43 19.68
CA ASP A 324 -11.93 -8.73 20.14
C ASP A 324 -12.23 -7.49 19.29
N HIS A 325 -11.21 -6.65 19.07
CA HIS A 325 -11.33 -5.44 18.27
C HIS A 325 -11.81 -5.74 16.84
N ARG A 326 -11.17 -6.68 16.15
CA ARG A 326 -11.50 -7.01 14.75
C ARG A 326 -12.86 -7.65 14.61
N VAL A 327 -13.25 -8.55 15.52
CA VAL A 327 -14.59 -9.15 15.53
C VAL A 327 -15.67 -8.06 15.70
N LYS A 328 -15.46 -7.08 16.59
CA LYS A 328 -16.35 -5.93 16.75
C LYS A 328 -16.36 -4.99 15.54
N LYS A 329 -15.22 -4.80 14.89
CA LYS A 329 -15.13 -4.02 13.63
C LYS A 329 -15.95 -4.69 12.53
N ILE A 330 -15.77 -5.99 12.30
CA ILE A 330 -16.55 -6.77 11.32
C ILE A 330 -18.04 -6.69 11.64
N TRP A 331 -18.43 -6.80 12.92
CA TRP A 331 -19.83 -6.71 13.36
C TRP A 331 -20.49 -5.41 12.93
N ARG A 332 -19.81 -4.27 13.13
CA ARG A 332 -20.33 -2.96 12.73
C ARG A 332 -20.59 -2.87 11.22
N SER A 333 -19.81 -3.59 10.42
CA SER A 333 -19.93 -3.60 8.96
C SER A 333 -21.01 -4.56 8.44
N VAL A 334 -21.33 -5.62 9.18
CA VAL A 334 -22.25 -6.68 8.72
C VAL A 334 -23.53 -6.81 9.52
N LYS A 335 -23.74 -6.02 10.60
CA LYS A 335 -24.90 -6.15 11.50
C LYS A 335 -26.25 -6.08 10.80
N ASP A 336 -26.35 -5.30 9.72
CA ASP A 336 -27.57 -5.10 8.94
C ASP A 336 -27.72 -6.11 7.79
N VAL A 337 -26.70 -6.95 7.54
CA VAL A 337 -26.68 -8.01 6.51
C VAL A 337 -27.05 -9.33 7.17
N VAL A 338 -28.32 -9.72 7.09
CA VAL A 338 -28.90 -10.86 7.84
C VAL A 338 -28.12 -12.17 7.65
N ALA A 339 -27.64 -12.43 6.43
CA ALA A 339 -26.89 -13.65 6.11
C ALA A 339 -25.51 -13.71 6.80
N LEU A 340 -24.88 -12.55 7.04
CA LEU A 340 -23.55 -12.44 7.62
C LEU A 340 -23.59 -12.18 9.13
N SER A 341 -24.57 -11.42 9.61
CA SER A 341 -24.71 -11.06 11.02
C SER A 341 -24.91 -12.29 11.92
N ALA A 342 -25.75 -13.24 11.51
CA ALA A 342 -25.96 -14.49 12.26
C ALA A 342 -24.68 -15.34 12.38
N SER A 343 -23.88 -15.37 11.31
CA SER A 343 -22.61 -16.10 11.27
C SER A 343 -21.59 -15.48 12.22
N LEU A 344 -21.50 -14.14 12.23
CA LEU A 344 -20.56 -13.43 13.10
C LEU A 344 -20.96 -13.47 14.58
N VAL A 345 -22.26 -13.46 14.91
CA VAL A 345 -22.75 -13.65 16.29
C VAL A 345 -22.33 -15.01 16.83
N SER A 346 -22.42 -16.07 16.02
CA SER A 346 -21.96 -17.41 16.41
C SER A 346 -20.45 -17.44 16.68
N ILE A 347 -19.66 -16.79 15.83
CA ILE A 347 -18.20 -16.68 15.97
C ILE A 347 -17.83 -15.91 17.24
N ALA A 348 -18.44 -14.75 17.47
CA ALA A 348 -18.17 -13.94 18.65
C ALA A 348 -18.54 -14.67 19.95
N LYS A 349 -19.66 -15.39 19.96
CA LYS A 349 -20.05 -16.22 21.10
C LYS A 349 -19.04 -17.34 21.38
N ALA A 350 -18.53 -18.00 20.34
CA ALA A 350 -17.50 -19.04 20.48
C ALA A 350 -16.15 -18.47 20.97
N LEU A 351 -15.90 -17.19 20.71
CA LEU A 351 -14.76 -16.43 21.21
C LEU A 351 -15.04 -15.73 22.55
N GLY A 352 -16.20 -15.91 23.19
CA GLY A 352 -16.53 -15.19 24.43
C GLY A 352 -16.62 -13.66 24.27
N ILE A 353 -16.74 -13.16 23.04
CA ILE A 353 -16.83 -11.74 22.70
C ILE A 353 -18.29 -11.30 22.73
N SER A 354 -18.59 -10.29 23.54
CA SER A 354 -19.91 -9.67 23.56
C SER A 354 -20.07 -8.69 22.40
N LEU A 355 -20.97 -8.99 21.47
CA LEU A 355 -21.43 -8.05 20.45
C LEU A 355 -22.63 -7.28 21.00
N ILE A 356 -22.51 -5.94 21.05
CA ILE A 356 -23.66 -5.08 21.39
C ILE A 356 -24.59 -5.08 20.17
N VAL A 357 -25.84 -5.48 20.38
CA VAL A 357 -26.92 -5.42 19.39
C VAL A 357 -27.44 -3.99 19.27
#